data_AF-A0A523XPS6-F1
#
_entry.id   AF-A0A523XPS6-F1
#
_cell.length_a   1.000
_cell.length_b   1.000
_cell.length_c   1.000
_cell.angle_alpha   90.00
_cell.angle_beta   90.00
_cell.angle_gamma   90.00
#
_symmetry.space_group_name_H-M   'P 1'
#
loop_
_entity.id
_entity.type
_entity.pdbx_description
1 polymer ?
#
loop_
_entity_poly.entity_id
_entity_poly.type
_entity_poly.pdbx_seq_one_letter_code
_entity_poly.pdbx_strand_id
1 'polypeptide(L)'
;MSRFAVSRAYREFAYCLCDSSPEDYLLVTGLTVAVSIACAIFSRLHGRLNLLLYKPSQVRGELGRYVERIIMMDELLSLGAKGKEAIRDV
;
A
#
# COMPACT_ATOMS: atom_id res chain seq x y z
N MET A 1 -18.87 -8.06 -5.43
CA MET A 1 -18.38 -6.81 -6.08
C MET A 1 -17.94 -7.12 -7.49
N SER A 2 -18.36 -6.35 -8.50
CA SER A 2 -17.77 -6.43 -9.85
C SER A 2 -16.39 -5.78 -9.84
N ARG A 3 -15.41 -6.36 -10.56
CA ARG A 3 -14.04 -5.82 -10.71
C ARG A 3 -13.99 -4.38 -11.24
N PHE A 4 -15.06 -3.93 -11.90
CA PHE A 4 -15.16 -2.61 -12.51
C PHE A 4 -15.88 -1.58 -11.63
N ALA A 5 -16.40 -1.99 -10.47
CA ALA A 5 -17.07 -1.09 -9.52
C ALA A 5 -16.07 -0.27 -8.68
N VAL A 6 -15.06 0.32 -9.33
CA VAL A 6 -13.92 1.02 -8.72
C VAL A 6 -14.39 2.18 -7.84
N SER A 7 -15.32 3.02 -8.33
CA SER A 7 -15.82 4.17 -7.57
C SER A 7 -16.59 3.77 -6.31
N ARG A 8 -17.26 2.63 -6.35
CA ARG A 8 -17.95 2.08 -5.17
C ARG A 8 -16.94 1.54 -4.16
N ALA A 9 -15.97 0.75 -4.62
CA ALA A 9 -14.88 0.25 -3.77
C ALA A 9 -14.11 1.40 -3.11
N TYR A 10 -13.81 2.47 -3.85
CA TYR A 10 -13.20 3.67 -3.31
C TYR A 10 -14.00 4.26 -2.14
N ARG A 11 -15.31 4.46 -2.30
CA ARG A 11 -16.14 5.02 -1.21
C ARG A 11 -16.18 4.11 0.01
N GLU A 12 -16.30 2.80 -0.20
CA GLU A 12 -16.32 1.82 0.90
C GLU A 12 -14.96 1.79 1.63
N PHE A 13 -13.84 1.71 0.91
CA PHE A 13 -12.52 1.73 1.54
C PHE A 13 -12.19 3.08 2.18
N ALA A 14 -12.58 4.21 1.58
CA ALA A 14 -12.34 5.53 2.15
C ALA A 14 -13.08 5.69 3.48
N TYR A 15 -14.31 5.17 3.56
CA TYR A 15 -15.06 5.13 4.81
C TYR A 15 -14.44 4.19 5.84
N CYS A 16 -14.02 2.99 5.45
CA CYS A 16 -13.41 2.05 6.41
C CYS A 16 -12.00 2.48 6.88
N LEU A 17 -11.23 3.15 6.03
CA LEU A 17 -9.84 3.53 6.32
C LEU A 17 -9.71 4.91 6.97
N CYS A 18 -10.76 5.72 7.04
CA CYS A 18 -10.65 7.06 7.65
C CYS A 18 -10.28 7.01 9.14
N ASP A 19 -10.60 5.91 9.81
CA ASP A 19 -10.30 5.69 11.23
C ASP A 19 -9.03 4.84 11.45
N SER A 20 -8.27 4.55 10.38
CA SER A 20 -7.03 3.76 10.48
C SER A 20 -5.87 4.56 11.09
N SER A 21 -4.92 3.85 11.69
CA SER A 21 -3.67 4.39 12.24
C SER A 21 -2.50 4.19 11.26
N PRO A 22 -1.46 5.04 11.29
CA PRO A 22 -0.23 4.82 10.52
C PRO A 22 0.50 3.51 10.81
N GLU A 23 0.19 2.79 11.90
CA GLU A 23 0.75 1.49 12.27
C GLU A 23 -0.06 0.31 11.74
N ASP A 24 -1.28 0.54 11.23
CA ASP A 24 -2.11 -0.53 10.68
C ASP A 24 -1.50 -1.10 9.40
N TYR A 25 -1.85 -2.35 9.09
CA TYR A 25 -1.35 -3.05 7.91
C TYR A 25 -2.47 -3.41 6.94
N LEU A 26 -2.23 -3.19 5.65
CA LEU A 26 -3.08 -3.73 4.58
C LEU A 26 -2.67 -5.16 4.25
N LEU A 27 -3.59 -6.10 4.42
CA LEU A 27 -3.41 -7.46 3.95
C LEU A 27 -3.56 -7.53 2.43
N VAL A 28 -2.50 -7.95 1.74
CA VAL A 28 -2.53 -8.10 0.28
C VAL A 28 -3.23 -9.41 -0.08
N THR A 29 -4.35 -9.31 -0.80
CA THR A 29 -5.15 -10.45 -1.28
C THR A 29 -5.16 -10.52 -2.81
N GLY A 30 -5.79 -11.55 -3.38
CA GLY A 30 -5.94 -11.70 -4.83
C GLY A 30 -6.84 -10.65 -5.50
N LEU A 31 -7.52 -9.79 -4.74
CA LEU A 31 -8.37 -8.72 -5.25
C LEU A 31 -7.53 -7.48 -5.61
N THR A 32 -6.74 -7.58 -6.66
CA THR A 32 -5.73 -6.58 -7.04
C THR A 32 -6.28 -5.15 -7.14
N VAL A 33 -7.43 -4.95 -7.78
CA VAL A 33 -8.06 -3.62 -7.90
C VAL A 33 -8.45 -3.05 -6.53
N ALA A 34 -9.02 -3.87 -5.65
CA ALA A 34 -9.41 -3.45 -4.31
C ALA A 34 -8.17 -3.09 -3.46
N VAL A 35 -7.14 -3.93 -3.50
CA VAL A 35 -5.86 -3.69 -2.82
C VAL A 35 -5.23 -2.39 -3.32
N SER A 36 -5.18 -2.16 -4.63
CA SER A 36 -4.61 -0.91 -5.17
C SER A 36 -5.35 0.34 -4.71
N ILE A 37 -6.69 0.28 -4.64
CA ILE A 37 -7.51 1.39 -4.11
C ILE A 37 -7.21 1.62 -2.63
N ALA A 38 -7.20 0.56 -1.83
CA ALA A 38 -6.88 0.66 -0.40
C ALA A 38 -5.46 1.20 -0.16
N CYS A 39 -4.47 0.73 -0.92
CA CYS A 39 -3.10 1.24 -0.86
C CYS A 39 -3.02 2.73 -1.21
N ALA A 40 -3.74 3.18 -2.24
CA ALA A 40 -3.75 4.60 -2.63
C ALA A 40 -4.37 5.47 -1.54
N ILE A 41 -5.45 5.02 -0.91
CA ILE A 41 -6.10 5.73 0.20
C ILE A 41 -5.17 5.76 1.42
N PHE A 42 -4.68 4.60 1.86
CA PHE A 42 -3.84 4.48 3.06
C PHE A 42 -2.54 5.29 2.94
N SER A 43 -1.87 5.21 1.79
CA SER A 43 -0.66 6.01 1.51
C SER A 43 -0.93 7.50 1.53
N ARG A 44 -2.10 7.95 1.06
CA ARG A 44 -2.48 9.36 1.08
C ARG A 44 -2.84 9.85 2.49
N LEU A 45 -3.45 9.01 3.31
CA LEU A 45 -3.81 9.35 4.69
C LEU A 45 -2.57 9.44 5.60
N HIS A 46 -1.62 8.52 5.43
CA HIS A 46 -0.55 8.31 6.42
C HIS A 46 0.85 8.69 5.95
N GLY A 47 1.04 9.06 4.67
CA GLY A 47 2.37 9.33 4.08
C GLY A 47 3.27 8.08 3.99
N ARG A 48 2.71 6.91 4.32
CA ARG A 48 3.39 5.61 4.34
C ARG A 48 2.44 4.52 3.88
N LEU A 49 3.01 3.41 3.43
CA LEU A 49 2.25 2.22 3.06
C LEU A 49 2.79 1.01 3.82
N ASN A 50 1.92 0.40 4.63
CA ASN A 50 2.22 -0.81 5.39
C ASN A 50 1.49 -2.00 4.76
N LEU A 51 2.23 -2.99 4.30
CA LEU A 51 1.71 -4.18 3.65
C LEU A 51 2.04 -5.42 4.48
N LEU A 52 1.04 -6.27 4.66
CA LEU A 52 1.21 -7.61 5.22
C LEU A 52 1.14 -8.62 4.08
N LEU A 53 2.28 -9.24 3.77
CA LEU A 53 2.44 -10.13 2.61
C LEU A 53 2.53 -11.58 3.08
N TYR A 54 1.66 -12.45 2.56
CA TYR A 54 1.79 -13.89 2.82
C TYR A 54 2.92 -14.50 1.98
N LYS A 55 3.88 -15.14 2.64
CA LYS A 55 4.95 -15.92 2.03
C LYS A 55 4.68 -17.41 2.26
N PRO A 56 4.30 -18.19 1.21
CA PRO A 56 4.08 -19.62 1.35
C PRO A 56 5.41 -20.35 1.65
N SER A 57 5.37 -21.40 2.49
CA SER A 57 6.53 -22.29 2.66
C SER A 57 6.72 -23.13 1.39
N GLN A 58 7.98 -23.43 1.07
CA GLN A 58 8.35 -24.35 0.00
C GLN A 58 8.52 -25.78 0.51
N VAL A 59 8.55 -25.96 1.84
CA VAL A 59 8.71 -27.26 2.49
C VAL A 59 7.34 -27.87 2.71
N ARG A 60 7.17 -29.11 2.24
CA ARG A 60 5.92 -29.85 2.40
C ARG A 60 5.63 -30.09 3.89
N GLY A 61 4.46 -29.65 4.35
CA GLY A 61 4.02 -29.81 5.74
C GLY A 61 4.28 -28.59 6.63
N GLU A 62 4.95 -27.56 6.12
CA GLU A 62 5.14 -26.31 6.85
C GLU A 62 4.10 -25.25 6.45
N LEU A 63 3.67 -24.46 7.43
CA LEU A 63 2.82 -23.30 7.18
C LEU A 63 3.63 -22.14 6.57
N GLY A 64 3.00 -21.37 5.70
CA GLY A 64 3.56 -20.08 5.29
C GLY A 64 3.51 -19.07 6.43
N ARG A 65 4.10 -17.90 6.20
CA ARG A 65 4.15 -16.82 7.19
C ARG A 65 3.82 -15.49 6.56
N TYR A 66 3.28 -14.57 7.36
CA TYR A 66 3.16 -13.19 6.96
C TYR A 66 4.49 -12.44 7.13
N VAL A 67 4.73 -11.49 6.26
CA VAL A 67 5.93 -10.66 6.22
C VAL A 67 5.50 -9.21 6.08
N GLU A 68 5.97 -8.37 6.99
CA GLU A 68 5.70 -6.94 7.00
C GLU A 68 6.59 -6.21 6.00
N ARG A 69 6.01 -5.24 5.30
CA ARG A 69 6.71 -4.30 4.42
C ARG A 69 6.17 -2.90 4.66
N ILE A 70 7.08 -1.97 4.93
CA ILE A 70 6.76 -0.56 5.14
C ILE A 70 7.47 0.22 4.04
N ILE A 71 6.73 1.12 3.38
CA ILE A 71 7.24 2.03 2.37
C ILE A 71 6.97 3.45 2.86
N MET A 72 8.05 4.22 3.07
CA MET A 72 7.96 5.66 3.36
C MET A 72 7.81 6.40 2.03
N MET A 73 6.62 6.93 1.76
CA MET A 73 6.31 7.50 0.45
C MET A 73 7.05 8.83 0.25
N ASP A 74 7.06 9.67 1.28
CA ASP A 74 7.56 11.05 1.18
C ASP A 74 9.10 11.13 1.22
N GLU A 75 9.76 10.20 1.91
CA GLU A 75 11.22 10.19 2.05
C GLU A 75 11.92 10.01 0.70
N LEU A 76 11.51 9.02 -0.10
CA LEU A 76 12.14 8.76 -1.39
C LEU A 76 11.74 9.79 -2.46
N LEU A 77 10.49 10.24 -2.46
CA LEU A 77 10.00 11.21 -3.43
C LEU A 77 10.62 12.60 -3.22
N SER A 78 10.89 12.98 -1.97
CA SER A 78 11.59 14.24 -1.66
C SER A 78 13.06 14.22 -2.10
N LEU A 79 13.74 13.07 -2.07
CA LEU A 79 15.10 12.91 -2.62
C LEU A 79 15.12 13.06 -4.15
N GLY A 80 14.13 12.50 -4.84
CA GLY A 80 13.99 12.63 -6.30
C GLY A 80 13.72 14.06 -6.76
N ALA A 81 13.03 14.88 -5.96
CA ALA A 81 12.83 16.30 -6.24
C ALA A 81 14.15 17.08 -6.17
N LYS A 82 14.94 16.87 -5.11
CA LYS A 82 16.26 17.50 -4.94
C LYS A 82 17.25 17.08 -6.04
N GLY A 83 17.21 15.81 -6.47
CA GLY A 83 18.02 15.33 -7.59
C GLY A 83 17.62 15.89 -8.96
N LYS A 84 16.34 16.25 -9.16
CA LYS A 84 15.85 16.88 -10.40
C LYS A 84 16.14 18.38 -10.47
N GLU A 85 16.17 19.08 -9.34
CA GLU A 85 16.56 20.51 -9.29
C GLU A 85 18.04 20.68 -9.65
N ALA A 86 18.93 19.82 -9.16
CA ALA A 86 20.36 19.86 -9.48
C ALA A 86 20.70 19.68 -10.99
N ILE A 87 19.78 19.12 -11.78
CA ILE A 87 19.95 18.92 -13.24
C ILE A 87 19.42 20.14 -14.04
N ARG A 88 18.58 20.99 -13.43
CA ARG A 88 18.02 22.17 -14.12
C ARG A 88 18.93 23.39 -14.11
N ASP A 89 19.94 23.41 -13.24
CA ASP A 89 20.91 24.50 -13.08
C ASP A 89 22.25 24.25 -13.80
N VAL A 90 22.31 23.27 -14.72
CA VAL A 90 23.47 22.96 -15.58
C VAL A 90 23.12 23.18 -17.04
#